data_AF-A0A7Y2EGF7-F1
#
_entry.id   AF-A0A7Y2EGF7-F1
#
_cell.length_a   1.000
_cell.length_b   1.000
_cell.length_c   1.000
_cell.angle_alpha   90.00
_cell.angle_beta   90.00
_cell.angle_gamma   90.00
#
_symmetry.space_group_name_H-M   'P 1'
#
loop_
_entity.id
_entity.type
_entity.pdbx_description
1 polymer ?
#
loop_
_entity_poly.entity_id
_entity_poly.type
_entity_poly.pdbx_seq_one_letter_code
_entity_poly.pdbx_strand_id
1 'polypeptide(L)'
;MSGVFRHFPALIITFLAWTGLAAAQSPNFQPVELTQQGAAGAIEAMPAIYQVAQSYEGSVGRGSGDDPIDGFAALATYAAARAELDASVAQYGFSSYQDWVAIIQTVMHTYAYSQSAGAMQQAAPALDMAMQQMMNNPNIPQAQKDALMAQFGGGGPMAMMQANAPSPGNLAVVGALGPQIQQMINFMQSQP
;
A
#
# COMPACT_ATOMS: atom_id res chain seq x y z
N MET A 1 -3.55 -14.73 46.70
CA MET A 1 -2.94 -15.21 45.44
C MET A 1 -3.11 -14.10 44.42
N SER A 2 -2.08 -13.25 44.31
CA SER A 2 -2.09 -12.06 43.46
C SER A 2 -1.58 -12.43 42.07
N GLY A 3 -2.49 -12.48 41.10
CA GLY A 3 -2.18 -12.70 39.69
C GLY A 3 -1.72 -11.40 39.03
N VAL A 4 -0.41 -11.27 38.90
CA VAL A 4 0.28 -10.22 38.14
C VAL A 4 0.00 -10.45 36.65
N PHE A 5 -1.08 -9.87 36.10
CA PHE A 5 -1.19 -9.68 34.67
C PHE A 5 -0.42 -8.42 34.29
N ARG A 6 0.84 -8.68 33.93
CA ARG A 6 1.79 -7.74 33.34
C ARG A 6 1.14 -6.98 32.19
N HIS A 7 1.41 -5.69 32.20
CA HIS A 7 1.22 -4.76 31.09
C HIS A 7 1.74 -5.39 29.80
N PHE A 8 0.85 -5.62 28.83
CA PHE A 8 1.24 -5.71 27.44
C PHE A 8 1.65 -4.30 27.01
N PRO A 9 2.90 -4.04 26.63
CA PRO A 9 3.29 -2.74 26.13
C PRO A 9 2.47 -2.49 24.87
N ALA A 10 1.81 -1.33 24.86
CA ALA A 10 1.29 -0.71 23.66
C ALA A 10 2.42 -0.65 22.62
N LEU A 11 2.40 -1.58 21.67
CA LEU A 11 3.02 -1.40 20.38
C LEU A 11 2.18 -0.32 19.69
N ILE A 12 2.54 0.93 19.97
CA ILE A 12 2.26 2.06 19.08
C ILE A 12 3.04 1.73 17.81
N ILE A 13 2.43 0.93 16.94
CA ILE A 13 2.98 0.60 15.63
C ILE A 13 2.99 1.91 14.85
N THR A 14 4.18 2.35 14.49
CA THR A 14 4.46 3.46 13.60
C THR A 14 3.95 3.14 12.19
N PHE A 15 2.62 3.11 12.02
CA PHE A 15 1.94 2.74 10.76
C PHE A 15 2.07 3.80 9.65
N LEU A 16 2.53 5.00 9.99
CA LEU A 16 2.61 6.14 9.06
C LEU A 16 3.76 6.06 8.04
N ALA A 17 4.63 5.04 8.10
CA ALA A 17 5.73 4.86 7.15
C ALA A 17 5.55 3.67 6.18
N TRP A 18 4.44 2.92 6.25
CA TRP A 18 4.38 1.55 5.71
C TRP A 18 3.47 1.31 4.49
N THR A 19 2.58 2.22 4.10
CA THR A 19 1.52 1.89 3.13
C THR A 19 1.90 2.03 1.64
N GLY A 20 3.10 2.51 1.30
CA GLY A 20 3.44 2.82 -0.11
C GLY A 20 4.50 1.95 -0.77
N LEU A 21 5.58 1.57 -0.06
CA LEU A 21 6.70 0.87 -0.70
C LEU A 21 6.65 -0.66 -0.57
N ALA A 22 6.05 -1.22 0.48
CA ALA A 22 6.01 -2.68 0.66
C ALA A 22 5.00 -3.34 -0.29
N ALA A 23 3.79 -2.79 -0.42
CA ALA A 23 2.78 -3.30 -1.37
C ALA A 23 3.23 -3.20 -2.84
N ALA A 24 4.07 -2.21 -3.18
CA ALA A 24 4.64 -2.05 -4.52
C ALA A 24 5.79 -3.03 -4.83
N GLN A 25 6.28 -3.79 -3.84
CA GLN A 25 7.43 -4.69 -3.98
C GLN A 25 7.07 -6.18 -4.03
N SER A 26 5.77 -6.54 -4.09
CA SER A 26 5.40 -7.92 -4.41
C SER A 26 5.95 -8.25 -5.81
N PRO A 27 6.84 -9.25 -5.96
CA PRO A 27 7.53 -9.50 -7.23
C PRO A 27 6.60 -9.85 -8.39
N ASN A 28 5.30 -10.08 -8.11
CA ASN A 28 4.27 -10.42 -9.09
C ASN A 28 3.09 -9.45 -9.11
N PHE A 29 3.19 -8.26 -8.51
CA PHE A 29 2.10 -7.29 -8.60
C PHE A 29 1.93 -6.82 -10.05
N GLN A 30 0.74 -7.05 -10.59
CA GLN A 30 0.33 -6.61 -11.92
C GLN A 30 -0.93 -5.77 -11.74
N PRO A 31 -0.84 -4.42 -11.88
CA PRO A 31 -2.02 -3.56 -11.79
C PRO A 31 -3.10 -3.99 -12.78
N VAL A 32 -4.35 -4.00 -12.32
CA VAL A 32 -5.52 -4.20 -13.20
C VAL A 32 -6.15 -2.86 -13.55
N GLU A 33 -6.94 -2.79 -14.63
CA GLU A 33 -7.73 -1.59 -14.90
C GLU A 33 -8.90 -1.49 -13.93
N LEU A 34 -9.02 -0.35 -13.28
CA LEU A 34 -10.05 -0.07 -12.28
C LEU A 34 -11.29 0.50 -12.95
N THR A 35 -12.44 -0.01 -12.53
CA THR A 35 -13.72 0.70 -12.71
C THR A 35 -14.13 1.35 -11.40
N GLN A 36 -14.91 2.43 -11.45
CA GLN A 36 -15.39 3.09 -10.23
C GLN A 36 -16.21 2.14 -9.36
N GLN A 37 -17.07 1.33 -9.97
CA GLN A 37 -17.87 0.33 -9.25
C GLN A 37 -17.00 -0.77 -8.63
N GLY A 38 -16.03 -1.32 -9.38
CA GLY A 38 -15.15 -2.37 -8.88
C GLY A 38 -14.27 -1.88 -7.72
N ALA A 39 -13.69 -0.68 -7.83
CA ALA A 39 -12.90 -0.10 -6.75
C ALA A 39 -13.75 0.21 -5.50
N ALA A 40 -14.94 0.79 -5.67
CA ALA A 40 -15.85 1.04 -4.56
C ALA A 40 -16.29 -0.26 -3.87
N GLY A 41 -16.71 -1.27 -4.63
CA GLY A 41 -17.06 -2.58 -4.09
C GLY A 41 -15.90 -3.25 -3.34
N ALA A 42 -14.66 -3.06 -3.80
CA ALA A 42 -13.49 -3.66 -3.16
C ALA A 42 -13.22 -3.03 -1.80
N ILE A 43 -13.37 -1.70 -1.72
CA ILE A 43 -13.27 -0.93 -0.48
C ILE A 43 -14.38 -1.33 0.49
N GLU A 44 -15.62 -1.45 0.00
CA GLU A 44 -16.79 -1.84 0.80
C GLU A 44 -16.70 -3.28 1.32
N ALA A 45 -16.04 -4.19 0.59
CA ALA A 45 -15.86 -5.58 1.00
C ALA A 45 -14.89 -5.76 2.19
N MET A 46 -14.03 -4.78 2.46
CA MET A 46 -12.96 -4.91 3.47
C MET A 46 -13.44 -5.34 4.86
N PRO A 47 -14.51 -4.78 5.46
CA PRO A 47 -14.97 -5.21 6.77
C PRO A 47 -15.43 -6.67 6.81
N ALA A 48 -16.09 -7.14 5.74
CA ALA A 48 -16.54 -8.53 5.65
C ALA A 48 -15.36 -9.50 5.49
N ILE A 49 -14.34 -9.11 4.72
CA ILE A 49 -13.11 -9.88 4.58
C ILE A 49 -12.31 -9.94 5.88
N TYR A 50 -12.24 -8.82 6.59
CA TYR A 50 -11.60 -8.75 7.90
C TYR A 50 -12.29 -9.67 8.92
N GLN A 51 -13.63 -9.72 8.95
CA GLN A 51 -14.37 -10.63 9.82
C GLN A 51 -14.07 -12.10 9.54
N VAL A 52 -13.98 -12.49 8.25
CA VAL A 52 -13.55 -13.85 7.89
C VAL A 52 -12.12 -14.08 8.37
N ALA A 53 -11.18 -13.15 8.16
CA ALA A 53 -9.82 -13.34 8.66
C ALA A 53 -9.74 -13.53 10.18
N GLN A 54 -10.53 -12.77 10.96
CA GLN A 54 -10.59 -12.91 12.41
C GLN A 54 -11.09 -14.27 12.87
N SER A 55 -12.05 -14.91 12.17
CA SER A 55 -12.54 -16.23 12.59
C SER A 55 -11.47 -17.33 12.49
N TYR A 56 -10.38 -17.06 11.76
CA TYR A 56 -9.26 -17.96 11.57
C TYR A 56 -8.00 -17.58 12.38
N GLU A 57 -8.03 -16.51 13.19
CA GLU A 57 -6.86 -15.92 13.87
C GLU A 57 -6.15 -16.84 14.90
N GLY A 58 -6.68 -18.04 15.18
CA GLY A 58 -6.00 -19.07 15.99
C GLY A 58 -5.69 -20.38 15.24
N SER A 59 -6.21 -20.54 14.03
CA SER A 59 -6.08 -21.77 13.22
C SER A 59 -4.95 -21.66 12.21
N VAL A 60 -4.73 -20.44 11.73
CA VAL A 60 -3.64 -20.10 10.84
C VAL A 60 -2.58 -19.50 11.75
N GLY A 61 -1.49 -20.23 12.00
CA GLY A 61 -0.38 -19.68 12.79
C GLY A 61 -0.03 -18.32 12.22
N ARG A 62 -0.03 -17.26 13.06
CA ARG A 62 0.27 -15.89 12.61
C ARG A 62 1.49 -15.96 11.72
N GLY A 63 1.31 -15.71 10.43
CA GLY A 63 2.42 -15.64 9.50
C GLY A 63 3.42 -14.66 10.10
N SER A 64 4.70 -15.03 10.15
CA SER A 64 5.76 -14.17 10.71
C SER A 64 6.02 -12.91 9.87
N GLY A 65 5.10 -12.54 8.98
CA GLY A 65 5.18 -11.37 8.13
C GLY A 65 4.53 -10.17 8.82
N ASP A 66 5.24 -9.05 8.79
CA ASP A 66 4.77 -7.77 9.35
C ASP A 66 3.71 -7.09 8.45
N ASP A 67 3.26 -7.73 7.35
CA ASP A 67 2.28 -7.17 6.39
C ASP A 67 0.87 -7.80 6.60
N PRO A 68 -0.17 -6.99 6.88
CA PRO A 68 -1.56 -7.45 6.95
C PRO A 68 -2.04 -8.16 5.68
N ILE A 69 -1.58 -7.74 4.49
CA ILE A 69 -1.92 -8.35 3.20
C ILE A 69 -1.31 -9.75 3.08
N ASP A 70 -0.11 -9.97 3.63
CA ASP A 70 0.50 -11.30 3.66
C ASP A 70 -0.30 -12.26 4.55
N GLY A 71 -0.90 -11.76 5.64
CA GLY A 71 -1.84 -12.51 6.47
C GLY A 71 -3.07 -12.97 5.69
N PHE A 72 -3.64 -12.07 4.88
CA PHE A 72 -4.76 -12.35 3.99
C PHE A 72 -4.43 -13.33 2.86
N ALA A 73 -3.22 -13.25 2.29
CA ALA A 73 -2.74 -14.18 1.28
C ALA A 73 -2.46 -15.57 1.87
N ALA A 74 -1.91 -15.64 3.08
CA ALA A 74 -1.71 -16.88 3.82
C ALA A 74 -3.05 -17.57 4.14
N LEU A 75 -4.08 -16.80 4.50
CA LEU A 75 -5.44 -17.28 4.72
C LEU A 75 -6.01 -17.98 3.47
N ALA A 76 -5.76 -17.45 2.28
CA ALA A 76 -6.24 -18.04 1.02
C ALA A 76 -5.60 -19.40 0.68
N THR A 77 -4.51 -19.78 1.34
CA THR A 77 -3.91 -21.12 1.20
C THR A 77 -4.72 -22.20 1.93
N TYR A 78 -5.62 -21.82 2.82
CA TYR A 78 -6.55 -22.73 3.49
C TYR A 78 -7.83 -22.86 2.67
N ALA A 79 -8.12 -24.08 2.19
CA ALA A 79 -9.26 -24.33 1.31
C ALA A 79 -10.61 -23.90 1.92
N ALA A 80 -10.79 -24.09 3.24
CA ALA A 80 -12.00 -23.68 3.95
C ALA A 80 -12.16 -22.15 3.99
N ALA A 81 -11.10 -21.43 4.35
CA ALA A 81 -11.11 -19.97 4.39
C ALA A 81 -11.31 -19.37 2.99
N ARG A 82 -10.72 -19.99 1.95
CA ARG A 82 -10.89 -19.53 0.57
C ARG A 82 -12.36 -19.53 0.14
N ALA A 83 -13.12 -20.59 0.46
CA ALA A 83 -14.54 -20.64 0.11
C ALA A 83 -15.36 -19.56 0.84
N GLU A 84 -15.06 -19.29 2.12
CA GLU A 84 -15.71 -18.22 2.88
C GLU A 84 -15.34 -16.82 2.36
N LEU A 85 -14.08 -16.62 1.98
CA LEU A 85 -13.62 -15.38 1.36
C LEU A 85 -14.27 -15.15 -0.01
N ASP A 86 -14.33 -16.18 -0.86
CA ASP A 86 -15.02 -16.12 -2.16
C ASP A 86 -16.51 -15.77 -1.98
N ALA A 87 -17.19 -16.39 -1.00
CA ALA A 87 -18.57 -16.05 -0.68
C ALA A 87 -18.72 -14.61 -0.15
N SER A 88 -17.79 -14.16 0.68
CA SER A 88 -17.79 -12.83 1.27
C SER A 88 -17.61 -11.72 0.23
N VAL A 89 -16.78 -11.92 -0.81
CA VAL A 89 -16.62 -10.93 -1.88
C VAL A 89 -17.70 -11.00 -2.95
N ALA A 90 -18.34 -12.17 -3.15
CA ALA A 90 -19.36 -12.34 -4.18
C ALA A 90 -20.55 -11.37 -4.03
N GLN A 91 -20.93 -11.03 -2.80
CA GLN A 91 -22.00 -10.05 -2.53
C GLN A 91 -21.66 -8.62 -3.01
N TYR A 92 -20.38 -8.32 -3.26
CA TYR A 92 -19.90 -7.04 -3.78
C TYR A 92 -19.60 -7.09 -5.29
N GLY A 93 -19.95 -8.19 -5.96
CA GLY A 93 -19.83 -8.33 -7.42
C GLY A 93 -18.50 -8.90 -7.90
N PHE A 94 -17.64 -9.41 -7.01
CA PHE A 94 -16.39 -10.07 -7.39
C PHE A 94 -16.61 -11.52 -7.76
N SER A 95 -15.89 -12.00 -8.77
CA SER A 95 -16.00 -13.40 -9.19
C SER A 95 -15.26 -14.37 -8.25
N SER A 96 -14.27 -13.85 -7.52
CA SER A 96 -13.48 -14.60 -6.53
C SER A 96 -12.74 -13.64 -5.60
N TYR A 97 -12.25 -14.17 -4.49
CA TYR A 97 -11.36 -13.46 -3.60
C TYR A 97 -10.09 -12.96 -4.29
N GLN A 98 -9.56 -13.73 -5.24
CA GLN A 98 -8.36 -13.34 -5.99
C GLN A 98 -8.59 -12.13 -6.90
N ASP A 99 -9.78 -12.06 -7.52
CA ASP A 99 -10.23 -10.92 -8.31
C ASP A 99 -10.33 -9.66 -7.44
N TRP A 100 -10.93 -9.81 -6.25
CA TRP A 100 -10.96 -8.75 -5.24
C TRP A 100 -9.55 -8.31 -4.80
N VAL A 101 -8.63 -9.24 -4.53
CA VAL A 101 -7.23 -8.95 -4.14
C VAL A 101 -6.54 -8.11 -5.22
N ALA A 102 -6.66 -8.47 -6.50
CA ALA A 102 -6.03 -7.73 -7.59
C ALA A 102 -6.53 -6.28 -7.66
N ILE A 103 -7.84 -6.08 -7.49
CA ILE A 103 -8.45 -4.75 -7.49
C ILE A 103 -8.02 -3.94 -6.27
N ILE A 104 -8.08 -4.48 -5.06
CA ILE A 104 -7.72 -3.72 -3.85
C ILE A 104 -6.22 -3.40 -3.79
N GLN A 105 -5.35 -4.30 -4.26
CA GLN A 105 -3.92 -4.02 -4.40
C GLN A 105 -3.68 -2.88 -5.39
N THR A 106 -4.39 -2.87 -6.51
CA THR A 106 -4.30 -1.78 -7.50
C THR A 106 -4.78 -0.45 -6.92
N VAL A 107 -5.90 -0.45 -6.18
CA VAL A 107 -6.41 0.73 -5.49
C VAL A 107 -5.37 1.28 -4.51
N MET A 108 -4.80 0.42 -3.66
CA MET A 108 -3.82 0.83 -2.64
C MET A 108 -2.51 1.30 -3.25
N HIS A 109 -1.98 0.61 -4.25
CA HIS A 109 -0.79 1.05 -5.01
C HIS A 109 -1.02 2.42 -5.63
N THR A 110 -2.15 2.59 -6.31
CA THR A 110 -2.49 3.85 -6.99
C THR A 110 -2.70 4.99 -5.99
N TYR A 111 -3.33 4.71 -4.84
CA TYR A 111 -3.52 5.69 -3.79
C TYR A 111 -2.18 6.12 -3.20
N ALA A 112 -1.33 5.17 -2.81
CA ALA A 112 0.01 5.46 -2.30
C ALA A 112 0.86 6.26 -3.30
N TYR A 113 0.79 5.90 -4.58
CA TYR A 113 1.43 6.66 -5.65
C TYR A 113 0.92 8.10 -5.68
N SER A 114 -0.40 8.32 -5.63
CA SER A 114 -1.00 9.66 -5.67
C SER A 114 -0.56 10.54 -4.50
N GLN A 115 -0.46 9.96 -3.29
CA GLN A 115 0.02 10.67 -2.10
C GLN A 115 1.51 11.02 -2.22
N SER A 116 2.30 10.07 -2.71
CA SER A 116 3.74 10.28 -2.95
C SER A 116 4.00 11.30 -4.04
N ALA A 117 3.18 11.30 -5.11
CA ALA A 117 3.31 12.20 -6.25
C ALA A 117 3.01 13.64 -5.84
N GLY A 118 1.94 13.83 -5.06
CA GLY A 118 1.63 15.13 -4.48
C GLY A 118 2.76 15.64 -3.58
N ALA A 119 3.28 14.79 -2.68
CA ALA A 119 4.40 15.15 -1.81
C ALA A 119 5.67 15.50 -2.61
N MET A 120 5.96 14.75 -3.67
CA MET A 120 7.12 14.99 -4.54
C MET A 120 6.97 16.27 -5.36
N GLN A 121 5.79 16.55 -5.91
CA GLN A 121 5.52 17.80 -6.61
C GLN A 121 5.69 19.01 -5.68
N GLN A 122 5.29 18.89 -4.41
CA GLN A 122 5.51 19.93 -3.40
C GLN A 122 7.00 20.07 -3.04
N ALA A 123 7.75 18.97 -3.01
CA ALA A 123 9.19 18.98 -2.71
C ALA A 123 10.08 19.37 -3.89
N ALA A 124 9.59 19.26 -5.13
CA ALA A 124 10.38 19.48 -6.35
C ALA A 124 11.10 20.84 -6.40
N PRO A 125 10.46 21.99 -6.07
CA PRO A 125 11.16 23.28 -6.07
C PRO A 125 12.32 23.33 -5.06
N ALA A 126 12.16 22.72 -3.89
CA ALA A 126 13.19 22.68 -2.86
C ALA A 126 14.35 21.76 -3.28
N LEU A 127 14.05 20.62 -3.91
CA LEU A 127 15.04 19.72 -4.47
C LEU A 127 15.83 20.38 -5.61
N ASP A 128 15.14 21.08 -6.52
CA ASP A 128 15.79 21.82 -7.61
C ASP A 128 16.72 22.91 -7.07
N MET A 129 16.27 23.69 -6.08
CA MET A 129 17.13 24.68 -5.43
C MET A 129 18.34 24.05 -4.75
N ALA A 130 18.16 22.94 -4.04
CA ALA A 130 19.26 22.22 -3.40
C ALA A 130 20.27 21.67 -4.42
N MET A 131 19.79 21.12 -5.55
CA MET A 131 20.64 20.68 -6.65
C MET A 131 21.40 21.86 -7.27
N GLN A 132 20.76 23.00 -7.51
CA GLN A 132 21.43 24.18 -8.03
C GLN A 132 22.51 24.72 -7.08
N GLN A 133 22.23 24.77 -5.77
CA GLN A 133 23.20 25.18 -4.76
C GLN A 133 24.41 24.25 -4.73
N MET A 134 24.18 22.94 -4.82
CA MET A 134 25.23 21.93 -4.88
C MET A 134 26.09 22.08 -6.14
N MET A 135 25.45 22.24 -7.31
CA MET A 135 26.14 22.38 -8.59
C MET A 135 27.00 23.64 -8.64
N ASN A 136 26.56 24.71 -7.99
CA ASN A 136 27.29 25.98 -7.91
C ASN A 136 28.32 26.03 -6.77
N ASN A 137 28.39 25.03 -5.89
CA ASN A 137 29.34 25.03 -4.77
C ASN A 137 30.75 24.68 -5.27
N PRO A 138 31.74 25.59 -5.14
CA PRO A 138 33.11 25.34 -5.59
C PRO A 138 33.87 24.34 -4.70
N ASN A 139 33.38 24.10 -3.47
CA ASN A 139 34.01 23.16 -2.53
C ASN A 139 33.63 21.70 -2.80
N ILE A 140 32.68 21.45 -3.71
CA ILE A 140 32.29 20.10 -4.09
C ILE A 140 33.03 19.72 -5.38
N PRO A 141 33.84 18.65 -5.38
CA PRO A 141 34.54 18.18 -6.56
C PRO A 141 33.57 17.83 -7.69
N GLN A 142 33.98 18.11 -8.94
CA GLN A 142 33.13 17.85 -10.11
C GLN A 142 32.70 16.38 -10.21
N ALA A 143 33.62 15.45 -9.95
CA ALA A 143 33.31 14.01 -9.94
C ALA A 143 32.19 13.63 -8.95
N GLN A 144 32.09 14.34 -7.82
CA GLN A 144 31.03 14.11 -6.83
C GLN A 144 29.68 14.69 -7.30
N LYS A 145 29.71 15.83 -7.99
CA LYS A 145 28.52 16.41 -8.65
C LYS A 145 27.99 15.50 -9.75
N ASP A 146 28.89 14.94 -10.56
CA ASP A 146 28.53 14.03 -11.67
C ASP A 146 27.91 12.73 -11.12
N ALA A 147 28.47 12.18 -10.04
CA ALA A 147 27.91 11.00 -9.37
C ALA A 147 26.51 11.27 -8.81
N LEU A 148 26.28 12.45 -8.22
CA LEU A 148 24.98 12.88 -7.73
C LEU A 148 23.97 13.07 -8.89
N MET A 149 24.37 13.73 -9.98
CA MET A 149 23.50 13.85 -11.15
C MET A 149 23.17 12.48 -11.75
N ALA A 150 24.11 11.53 -11.79
CA ALA A 150 23.83 10.18 -12.25
C ALA A 150 22.81 9.46 -11.34
N GLN A 151 22.92 9.66 -10.02
CA GLN A 151 21.98 9.12 -9.03
C GLN A 151 20.57 9.69 -9.19
N PHE A 152 20.42 10.98 -9.53
CA PHE A 152 19.11 11.63 -9.67
C PHE A 152 18.52 11.53 -11.09
N GLY A 153 19.35 11.54 -12.14
CA GLY A 153 18.91 11.67 -13.54
C GLY A 153 18.76 10.36 -14.32
N GLY A 154 19.42 9.28 -13.93
CA GLY A 154 19.48 8.04 -14.74
C GLY A 154 18.71 6.84 -14.20
N GLY A 155 18.42 6.81 -12.90
CA GLY A 155 17.77 5.68 -12.22
C GLY A 155 17.34 6.00 -10.80
N GLY A 156 17.20 7.30 -10.50
CA GLY A 156 16.86 7.77 -9.18
C GLY A 156 15.42 7.44 -8.78
N PRO A 157 15.02 7.78 -7.54
CA PRO A 157 13.67 7.57 -7.04
C PRO A 157 12.58 8.11 -7.97
N MET A 158 12.86 9.21 -8.68
CA MET A 158 11.99 9.81 -9.69
C MET A 158 11.73 8.91 -10.91
N ALA A 159 12.79 8.31 -11.46
CA ALA A 159 12.69 7.41 -12.60
C ALA A 159 11.96 6.12 -12.21
N MET A 160 12.25 5.58 -11.02
CA MET A 160 11.52 4.43 -10.48
C MET A 160 10.04 4.75 -10.22
N MET A 161 9.74 5.95 -9.75
CA MET A 161 8.37 6.39 -9.56
C MET A 161 7.63 6.49 -10.90
N GLN A 162 8.22 7.12 -11.92
CA GLN A 162 7.61 7.15 -13.25
C GLN A 162 7.42 5.77 -13.86
N ALA A 163 8.41 4.87 -13.72
CA ALA A 163 8.31 3.51 -14.24
C ALA A 163 7.17 2.70 -13.61
N ASN A 164 6.77 3.03 -12.37
CA ASN A 164 5.70 2.36 -11.65
C ASN A 164 4.42 3.22 -11.54
N ALA A 165 4.29 4.25 -12.38
CA ALA A 165 3.14 5.13 -12.38
C ALA A 165 1.86 4.35 -12.77
N PRO A 166 0.78 4.44 -11.98
CA PRO A 166 -0.51 3.87 -12.36
C PRO A 166 -1.05 4.51 -13.64
N SER A 167 -1.95 3.79 -14.33
CA SER A 167 -2.61 4.34 -15.53
C SER A 167 -3.42 5.61 -15.17
N PRO A 168 -3.59 6.56 -16.11
CA PRO A 168 -4.43 7.74 -15.89
C PRO A 168 -5.87 7.39 -15.50
N GLY A 169 -6.42 6.29 -16.03
CA GLY A 169 -7.74 5.76 -15.67
C GLY A 169 -7.82 5.36 -14.20
N ASN A 170 -6.85 4.58 -13.73
CA ASN A 170 -6.76 4.19 -12.32
C ASN A 170 -6.60 5.38 -11.39
N LEU A 171 -5.75 6.37 -11.76
CA LEU A 171 -5.58 7.60 -10.98
C LEU A 171 -6.89 8.39 -10.85
N ALA A 172 -7.68 8.48 -11.93
CA ALA A 172 -8.97 9.15 -11.90
C ALA A 172 -9.98 8.45 -10.98
N VAL A 173 -10.07 7.11 -11.06
CA VAL A 173 -10.95 6.31 -10.19
C VAL A 173 -10.57 6.47 -8.72
N VAL A 174 -9.29 6.32 -8.40
CA VAL A 174 -8.80 6.44 -7.02
C VAL A 174 -8.94 7.87 -6.48
N GLY A 175 -8.70 8.88 -7.32
CA GLY A 175 -8.92 10.28 -6.95
C GLY A 175 -10.38 10.55 -6.57
N ALA A 176 -11.34 9.97 -7.30
CA ALA A 176 -12.77 10.10 -6.98
C ALA A 176 -13.18 9.35 -5.69
N LEU A 177 -12.45 8.31 -5.31
CA LEU A 177 -12.72 7.47 -4.13
C LEU A 177 -11.86 7.81 -2.91
N GLY A 178 -11.07 8.88 -2.96
CA GLY A 178 -10.11 9.25 -1.91
C GLY A 178 -10.69 9.22 -0.48
N PRO A 179 -11.85 9.84 -0.21
CA PRO A 179 -12.47 9.78 1.12
C PRO A 179 -12.83 8.36 1.57
N GLN A 180 -13.37 7.50 0.69
CA GLN A 180 -13.69 6.12 1.04
C GLN A 180 -12.42 5.30 1.33
N ILE A 181 -11.36 5.48 0.53
CA ILE A 181 -10.08 4.82 0.74
C ILE A 181 -9.49 5.22 2.10
N GLN A 182 -9.55 6.51 2.45
CA GLN A 182 -9.07 6.98 3.75
C GLN A 182 -9.89 6.39 4.92
N GLN A 183 -11.21 6.28 4.78
CA GLN A 183 -12.05 5.64 5.79
C GLN A 183 -11.70 4.16 5.97
N MET A 184 -11.46 3.45 4.87
CA MET A 184 -11.01 2.06 4.89
C MET A 184 -9.66 1.90 5.58
N ILE A 185 -8.70 2.79 5.30
CA ILE A 185 -7.40 2.82 5.98
C ILE A 185 -7.58 3.03 7.49
N ASN A 186 -8.42 3.99 7.89
CA ASN A 186 -8.71 4.26 9.29
C ASN A 186 -9.37 3.05 9.98
N PHE A 187 -10.29 2.38 9.29
CA PHE A 187 -10.92 1.15 9.76
C PHE A 187 -9.88 0.05 10.00
N MET A 188 -8.96 -0.18 9.06
CA MET A 188 -7.90 -1.18 9.22
C MET A 188 -6.97 -0.84 10.40
N GLN A 189 -6.65 0.44 10.59
CA GLN A 189 -5.80 0.91 11.69
C GLN A 189 -6.49 0.83 13.07
N SER A 190 -7.82 0.82 13.13
CA SER A 190 -8.56 0.70 14.38
C SER A 190 -8.77 -0.74 14.84
N GLN A 191 -8.42 -1.72 14.01
CA GLN A 191 -8.59 -3.12 14.37
C GLN A 191 -7.48 -3.58 15.33
N PRO A 192 -7.80 -4.42 16.33
CA PRO A 192 -6.88 -4.88 17.37
C PRO A 192 -5.86 -5.92 16.89
#